data_AF-C7DD54-F1
#
_entry.id   AF-C7DD54-F1
#
_cell.length_a   1.000
_cell.length_b   1.000
_cell.length_c   1.000
_cell.angle_alpha   90.00
_cell.angle_beta   90.00
_cell.angle_gamma   90.00
#
_symmetry.space_group_name_H-M   'P 1'
#
loop_
_entity.id
_entity.type
_entity.pdbx_description
1 polymer ?
#
loop_
_entity_poly.entity_id
_entity_poly.type
_entity_poly.pdbx_seq_one_letter_code
_entity_poly.pdbx_strand_id
1 'polypeptide(L)' 'MAIKRPKPEEIVVKLRQVEVLMGQGMPRIDAIRQISVTEQTYYRWKKKYG' A
#
# COMPACT_ATOMS: atom_id res chain seq x y z
N MET A 1 4.26 -13.58 14.61
CA MET A 1 4.66 -13.42 13.20
C MET A 1 5.98 -12.65 13.12
N ALA A 2 6.99 -13.18 12.43
CA ALA A 2 8.19 -12.42 12.13
C ALA A 2 7.82 -11.27 11.19
N ILE A 3 8.02 -10.02 11.63
CA ILE A 3 7.80 -8.82 10.80
C ILE A 3 8.99 -8.74 9.83
N LYS A 4 8.94 -9.52 8.75
CA LYS A 4 9.88 -9.36 7.64
C LYS A 4 9.59 -8.04 6.95
N ARG A 5 10.60 -7.20 6.80
CA ARG A 5 10.50 -5.99 6.01
C ARG A 5 10.21 -6.40 4.55
N PRO A 6 9.17 -5.87 3.92
CA PRO A 6 8.89 -6.16 2.52
C PRO A 6 9.99 -5.62 1.64
N LYS A 7 10.28 -6.31 0.54
CA LYS A 7 11.26 -5.86 -0.44
C LYS A 7 10.71 -4.64 -1.21
N PRO A 8 11.57 -3.79 -1.80
CA PRO A 8 11.12 -2.64 -2.59
C PRO A 8 10.11 -3.02 -3.69
N GLU A 9 10.29 -4.16 -4.36
CA GLU A 9 9.41 -4.64 -5.41
C GLU A 9 8.01 -4.97 -4.87
N GLU A 10 7.94 -5.62 -3.71
CA GLU A 10 6.67 -5.91 -3.03
C GLU A 10 5.94 -4.63 -2.61
N ILE A 11 6.69 -3.60 -2.21
CA ILE A 11 6.12 -2.29 -1.87
C ILE A 11 5.49 -1.65 -3.09
N VAL A 12 6.18 -1.63 -4.24
CA VAL A 12 5.65 -1.07 -5.49
C VAL A 12 4.37 -1.81 -5.93
N VAL A 13 4.36 -3.14 -5.84
CA VAL A 13 3.16 -3.94 -6.16
C VAL A 13 1.99 -3.58 -5.25
N LYS A 14 2.23 -3.43 -3.94
CA LYS A 14 1.19 -3.01 -2.98
C LYS A 14 0.68 -1.59 -3.25
N LEU A 15 1.54 -0.65 -3.60
CA LEU A 15 1.13 0.71 -3.97
C LEU A 15 0.23 0.70 -5.20
N ARG A 16 0.61 -0.06 -6.24
CA ARG A 16 -0.21 -0.21 -7.45
C ARG A 16 -1.56 -0.87 -7.17
N GLN A 17 -1.62 -1.82 -6.23
CA GLN A 17 -2.88 -2.44 -5.81
C GLN A 17 -3.84 -1.42 -5.18
N VAL A 18 -3.32 -0.48 -4.37
CA VAL A 18 -4.13 0.63 -3.82
C VAL A 18 -4.67 1.52 -4.94
N GLU A 19 -3.86 1.83 -5.96
CA GLU A 19 -4.31 2.64 -7.10
C GLU A 19 -5.41 1.95 -7.91
N VAL A 20 -5.29 0.64 -8.15
CA VAL A 20 -6.33 -0.16 -8.82
C VAL A 20 -7.64 -0.13 -8.02
N LEU A 21 -7.58 -0.36 -6.72
CA LEU A 21 -8.77 -0.32 -5.84
C LEU A 21 -9.42 1.07 -5.84
N MET A 22 -8.61 2.12 -5.78
CA MET A 22 -9.11 3.49 -5.91
C MET A 22 -9.76 3.76 -7.28
N GLY A 23 -9.19 3.23 -8.36
CA GLY A 23 -9.76 3.32 -9.71
C GLY A 23 -11.11 2.60 -9.85
N GLN A 24 -11.39 1.62 -8.99
CA GLN A 24 -12.69 0.94 -8.87
C GLN A 24 -13.69 1.70 -7.99
N GLY A 25 -13.33 2.89 -7.48
CA GLY A 25 -14.18 3.71 -6.63
C GLY A 25 -14.03 3.44 -5.13
N MET A 26 -13.11 2.57 -4.71
CA MET A 26 -12.87 2.32 -3.28
C MET A 26 -12.23 3.55 -2.61
N PRO A 27 -12.73 3.98 -1.44
CA PRO A 27 -12.06 5.04 -0.67
C PRO A 27 -10.62 4.64 -0.34
N ARG A 28 -9.70 5.61 -0.41
CA ARG A 28 -8.26 5.38 -0.20
C ARG A 28 -7.95 4.65 1.11
N ILE A 29 -8.59 5.05 2.21
CA ILE A 29 -8.35 4.45 3.54
C ILE A 29 -8.73 2.98 3.54
N ASP A 30 -9.83 2.62 2.89
CA ASP A 30 -10.29 1.24 2.78
C ASP A 30 -9.37 0.42 1.87
N ALA A 31 -8.91 1.00 0.76
CA ALA A 31 -7.93 0.37 -0.12
C ALA A 31 -6.59 0.10 0.58
N ILE A 32 -6.13 1.02 1.43
CA ILE A 32 -4.92 0.85 2.25
C ILE A 32 -5.12 -0.27 3.27
N ARG A 33 -6.27 -0.31 3.94
CA ARG A 33 -6.61 -1.38 4.89
C ARG A 33 -6.70 -2.75 4.20
N GLN A 34 -7.19 -2.80 2.97
CA GLN A 34 -7.29 -4.02 2.16
C GLN A 34 -5.92 -4.69 1.95
N ILE A 35 -4.85 -3.91 1.77
CA ILE A 35 -3.48 -4.45 1.62
C ILE A 35 -2.78 -4.71 2.97
N SER A 36 -3.52 -4.62 4.09
CA SER A 36 -3.05 -4.85 5.46
C SER A 36 -1.83 -4.00 5.85
N VAL A 37 -1.79 -2.74 5.41
CA VAL A 37 -0.78 -1.77 5.85
C VAL A 37 -1.43 -0.60 6.58
N THR A 38 -0.66 0.07 7.45
CA THR A 38 -1.13 1.29 8.09
C THR A 38 -1.05 2.47 7.12
N GLU A 39 -1.95 3.45 7.28
CA GLU A 39 -1.96 4.66 6.46
C GLU A 39 -0.64 5.42 6.50
N GLN A 40 -0.01 5.49 7.68
CA GLN A 40 1.32 6.09 7.83
C GLN A 40 2.39 5.36 7.00
N THR A 41 2.36 4.02 6.99
CA THR A 41 3.29 3.21 6.18
C THR A 41 3.06 3.44 4.70
N TYR A 42 1.79 3.45 4.27
CA TYR A 42 1.43 3.74 2.88
C TYR A 42 1.96 5.10 2.43
N TYR A 43 1.74 6.18 3.18
CA TYR A 43 2.24 7.50 2.79
C TYR A 43 3.77 7.58 2.76
N ARG A 44 4.45 6.91 3.69
CA ARG A 44 5.93 6.81 3.67
C ARG A 44 6.42 6.05 2.44
N TRP A 45 5.77 4.94 2.09
CA TRP A 45 6.11 4.16 0.91
C TRP A 45 5.83 4.94 -0.37
N LYS A 46 4.67 5.59 -0.47
CA LYS A 46 4.32 6.44 -1.61
C LYS A 46 5.32 7.57 -1.81
N LYS A 47 5.84 8.18 -0.73
CA LYS A 47 6.90 9.21 -0.83
C LYS A 47 8.25 8.65 -1.31
N LYS A 48 8.53 7.36 -1.07
CA LYS A 48 9.84 6.74 -1.32
C LYS A 48 9.91 5.92 -2.62
N TYR A 49 8.80 5.30 -3.01
CA TYR A 49 8.72 4.31 -4.08
C TYR A 49 7.55 4.53 -5.05
N GLY A 50 6.62 5.44 -4.71
CA GLY A 50 5.61 5.92 -5.64
C GLY A 50 6.15 7.11 -6.42
#